data_AF-A0A6M1M3I6-F1
#
_entry.id   AF-A0A6M1M3I6-F1
#
_cell.length_a   1.000
_cell.length_b   1.000
_cell.length_c   1.000
_cell.angle_alpha   90.00
_cell.angle_beta   90.00
_cell.angle_gamma   90.00
#
_symmetry.space_group_name_H-M   'P 1'
#
loop_
_entity.id
_entity.type
_entity.pdbx_description
1 polymer ?
#
loop_
_entity_poly.entity_id
_entity_poly.type
_entity_poly.pdbx_seq_one_letter_code
_entity_poly.pdbx_strand_id
1 'polypeptide(L)'
;MAMNWRLFPPVAVREQTRTANGRSYSGQPGGVVTVPEQDGQVLQANGWTFVAPSGPTSARQAGKTGLYAAHRGATFFDETLGKLIVFDGQAWRDPLNGNAV
;
A
#
# COMPACT_ATOMS: atom_id res chain seq x y z
N MET A 1 -8.40 -7.44 -10.21
CA MET A 1 -8.95 -6.54 -9.19
C MET A 1 -8.07 -5.32 -9.16
N ALA A 2 -8.63 -4.11 -9.12
CA ALA A 2 -7.82 -2.90 -8.95
C ALA A 2 -7.25 -2.90 -7.52
N MET A 3 -5.93 -2.79 -7.39
CA MET A 3 -5.23 -2.72 -6.11
C MET A 3 -5.23 -1.26 -5.63
N ASN A 4 -5.37 -1.06 -4.33
CA ASN A 4 -5.16 0.26 -3.73
C ASN A 4 -3.74 0.35 -3.17
N TRP A 5 -3.22 1.56 -3.04
CA TRP A 5 -1.96 1.85 -2.39
C TRP A 5 -2.21 2.71 -1.16
N ARG A 6 -1.44 2.46 -0.10
CA ARG A 6 -1.35 3.35 1.06
C ARG A 6 -0.14 4.26 0.91
N LEU A 7 -0.38 5.56 1.03
CA LEU A 7 0.65 6.59 0.89
C LEU A 7 0.67 7.51 2.11
N PHE A 8 1.87 7.95 2.49
CA PHE A 8 2.05 9.10 3.38
C PHE A 8 2.14 10.40 2.55
N PRO A 9 1.36 11.45 2.90
CA PRO A 9 1.52 12.78 2.34
C PRO A 9 2.90 13.37 2.67
N PRO A 10 3.46 14.20 1.78
CA PRO A 10 4.70 14.92 2.04
C PRO A 10 4.54 15.93 3.19
N VAL A 11 5.63 16.23 3.89
CA VAL A 11 5.64 17.23 4.97
C VAL A 11 5.44 18.64 4.42
N ALA A 12 5.93 18.93 3.21
CA ALA A 12 5.83 20.25 2.59
C ALA A 12 4.36 20.59 2.27
N VAL A 13 3.84 21.65 2.90
CA VAL A 13 2.42 22.06 2.83
C VAL A 13 1.91 22.26 1.39
N ARG A 14 2.76 22.80 0.49
CA ARG A 14 2.39 23.02 -0.92
C ARG A 14 2.18 21.73 -1.72
N GLU A 15 2.65 20.59 -1.21
CA GLU A 15 2.63 19.30 -1.90
C GLU A 15 1.65 18.30 -1.26
N GLN A 16 1.04 18.67 -0.13
CA GLN A 16 0.05 17.88 0.60
C GLN A 16 -1.28 17.72 -0.13
N THR A 17 -1.57 18.62 -1.09
CA THR A 17 -2.73 18.52 -1.97
C THR A 17 -2.28 18.34 -3.41
N ARG A 18 -2.68 17.26 -4.06
CA ARG A 18 -2.32 16.94 -5.44
C ARG A 18 -3.47 16.30 -6.19
N THR A 19 -3.58 16.62 -7.47
CA THR A 19 -4.54 15.99 -8.37
C THR A 19 -3.84 14.92 -9.20
N ALA A 20 -4.38 13.71 -9.20
CA ALA A 20 -3.94 12.59 -10.05
C ALA A 20 -5.15 12.03 -10.81
N ASN A 21 -5.03 11.87 -12.13
CA ASN A 21 -6.10 11.37 -13.01
C ASN A 21 -7.47 12.05 -12.78
N GLY A 22 -7.47 13.37 -12.53
CA GLY A 22 -8.68 14.16 -12.29
C GLY A 22 -9.25 14.06 -10.86
N ARG A 23 -8.64 13.28 -9.96
CA ARG A 23 -9.03 13.16 -8.55
C ARG A 23 -8.10 13.99 -7.68
N SER A 24 -8.66 14.82 -6.81
CA SER A 24 -7.89 15.61 -5.84
C SER A 24 -7.69 14.82 -4.55
N TYR A 25 -6.44 14.69 -4.12
CA TYR A 25 -6.04 14.06 -2.88
C TYR A 25 -5.44 15.12 -1.97
N SER A 26 -5.83 15.08 -0.70
CA SER A 26 -5.21 15.88 0.36
C SER A 26 -4.96 14.99 1.58
N GLY A 27 -3.88 15.26 2.30
CA GLY A 27 -3.59 14.54 3.53
C GLY A 27 -2.64 15.31 4.43
N GLN A 28 -2.76 15.07 5.74
CA GLN A 28 -1.86 15.64 6.73
C GLN A 28 -0.59 14.78 6.86
N PRO A 29 0.60 15.39 7.07
CA PRO A 29 1.82 14.63 7.35
C PRO A 29 1.61 13.68 8.53
N GLY A 30 2.10 12.44 8.39
CA GLY A 30 1.90 11.38 9.38
C GLY A 30 0.55 10.65 9.28
N GLY A 31 -0.42 11.18 8.53
CA GLY A 31 -1.64 10.46 8.16
C GLY A 31 -1.40 9.54 6.95
N VAL A 32 -2.21 8.50 6.80
CA VAL A 32 -2.13 7.60 5.64
C VAL A 32 -3.37 7.76 4.76
N VAL A 33 -3.17 7.93 3.47
CA VAL A 33 -4.25 8.02 2.47
C VAL A 33 -4.25 6.75 1.62
N THR A 34 -5.44 6.20 1.38
CA THR A 34 -5.64 5.08 0.46
C THR A 34 -6.06 5.63 -0.90
N VAL A 35 -5.34 5.22 -1.95
CA VAL A 35 -5.56 5.69 -3.32
C VAL A 35 -5.57 4.51 -4.30
N PRO A 36 -6.24 4.61 -5.45
CA PRO A 36 -6.05 3.63 -6.52
C PRO A 36 -4.58 3.57 -6.95
N GLU A 37 -4.06 2.38 -7.25
CA GLU A 37 -2.66 2.17 -7.68
C GLU A 37 -2.22 3.12 -8.81
N GLN A 38 -3.08 3.31 -9.82
CA GLN A 38 -2.85 4.20 -10.97
C GLN A 38 -2.58 5.64 -10.54
N ASP A 39 -3.27 6.11 -9.51
CA ASP A 39 -3.12 7.45 -8.96
C ASP A 39 -1.90 7.50 -8.03
N GLY A 40 -1.63 6.38 -7.34
CA GLY A 40 -0.51 6.25 -6.41
C GLY A 40 0.85 6.43 -7.08
N GLN A 41 1.03 5.94 -8.30
CA GLN A 41 2.25 6.18 -9.08
C GLN A 41 2.49 7.67 -9.35
N VAL A 42 1.44 8.40 -9.70
CA VAL A 42 1.50 9.85 -9.95
C VAL A 42 1.80 10.60 -8.64
N LEU A 43 1.12 10.24 -7.56
CA LEU A 43 1.34 10.87 -6.25
C LEU A 43 2.75 10.61 -5.72
N GLN A 44 3.29 9.41 -5.92
CA GLN A 44 4.65 9.06 -5.52
C GLN A 44 5.70 9.90 -6.26
N ALA A 45 5.51 10.12 -7.56
CA ALA A 45 6.34 11.03 -8.34
C ALA A 45 6.25 12.50 -7.87
N ASN A 46 5.19 12.85 -7.14
CA ASN A 46 4.95 14.18 -6.56
C ASN A 46 5.29 14.24 -5.05
N GLY A 47 6.16 13.35 -4.55
CA GLY A 47 6.70 13.42 -3.19
C GLY A 47 5.90 12.66 -2.13
N TRP A 48 4.80 12.01 -2.50
CA TRP A 48 4.10 11.12 -1.57
C TRP A 48 4.90 9.83 -1.37
N THR A 49 4.94 9.32 -0.15
CA THR A 49 5.73 8.14 0.17
C THR A 49 4.87 6.89 0.14
N PHE A 50 5.23 5.93 -0.70
CA PHE A 50 4.58 4.63 -0.76
C PHE A 50 4.83 3.81 0.51
N VAL A 51 3.76 3.23 1.07
CA VAL A 51 3.82 2.38 2.27
C VAL A 51 3.69 0.92 1.88
N ALA A 52 2.56 0.56 1.27
CA ALA A 52 2.25 -0.79 0.83
C ALA A 52 1.04 -0.78 -0.12
N PRO A 53 0.86 -1.82 -0.94
CA PRO A 53 -0.43 -2.12 -1.53
C PRO A 53 -1.45 -2.44 -0.43
N SER A 54 -2.74 -2.23 -0.68
CA SER A 54 -3.82 -2.55 0.25
C SER A 54 -5.06 -3.10 -0.44
N GLY A 55 -5.85 -3.82 0.34
CA GLY A 55 -7.13 -4.38 -0.05
C GLY A 55 -7.61 -5.46 0.94
N PRO A 56 -8.71 -6.15 0.62
CA PRO A 56 -9.18 -7.26 1.44
C PRO A 56 -8.21 -8.45 1.44
N THR A 57 -8.37 -9.39 2.39
CA THR A 57 -7.57 -10.64 2.44
C THR A 57 -7.53 -11.37 1.09
N SER A 58 -8.63 -11.36 0.33
CA SER A 58 -8.72 -12.00 -0.99
C SER A 58 -7.89 -11.32 -2.08
N ALA A 59 -7.41 -10.09 -1.85
CA ALA A 59 -6.58 -9.33 -2.77
C ALA A 59 -5.08 -9.45 -2.47
N ARG A 60 -4.68 -10.16 -1.40
CA ARG A 60 -3.28 -10.48 -1.15
C ARG A 60 -2.68 -11.17 -2.37
N GLN A 61 -1.42 -10.87 -2.69
CA GLN A 61 -0.72 -11.62 -3.72
C GLN A 61 -0.64 -13.10 -3.29
N ALA A 62 -1.32 -13.95 -4.06
CA ALA A 62 -1.50 -15.37 -3.74
C ALA A 62 -0.41 -16.27 -4.33
N GLY A 63 0.36 -15.78 -5.32
CA GLY A 63 1.36 -16.57 -6.03
C GLY A 63 2.71 -16.60 -5.31
N LYS A 64 3.33 -17.79 -5.25
CA LYS A 64 4.77 -17.94 -4.96
C LYS A 64 5.63 -17.81 -6.23
N THR A 65 5.01 -17.87 -7.40
CA THR A 65 5.63 -17.86 -8.73
C THR A 65 4.76 -17.08 -9.73
N GLY A 66 5.39 -16.52 -10.78
CA GLY A 66 4.73 -15.70 -11.79
C GLY A 66 4.88 -14.18 -11.59
N LEU A 67 4.36 -13.39 -12.54
CA LEU A 67 4.51 -11.93 -12.58
C LEU A 67 3.91 -11.22 -11.35
N TYR A 68 2.91 -11.84 -10.71
CA TYR A 68 2.19 -11.31 -9.55
C TYR A 68 2.52 -12.05 -8.25
N ALA A 69 3.66 -12.75 -8.20
CA ALA A 69 4.08 -13.46 -7.02
C ALA A 69 4.48 -12.49 -5.89
N ALA A 70 4.14 -12.85 -4.65
CA ALA A 70 4.73 -12.20 -3.49
C ALA A 70 6.19 -12.63 -3.38
N HIS A 71 7.11 -11.67 -3.38
CA HIS A 71 8.50 -11.92 -3.04
C HIS A 71 8.68 -11.86 -1.51
N ARG A 72 9.67 -12.57 -0.96
CA ARG A 72 10.00 -12.44 0.46
C ARG A 72 10.26 -10.96 0.78
N GLY A 73 9.66 -10.47 1.86
CA GLY A 73 9.72 -9.07 2.28
C GLY A 73 8.65 -8.18 1.63
N ALA A 74 7.83 -8.70 0.70
CA ALA A 74 6.67 -7.98 0.20
C ALA A 74 5.74 -7.61 1.36
N THR A 75 5.31 -6.34 1.38
CA THR A 75 4.36 -5.81 2.35
C THR A 75 2.98 -5.72 1.71
N PHE A 76 1.94 -5.88 2.52
CA PHE A 76 0.55 -5.64 2.14
C PHE A 76 -0.20 -5.11 3.36
N PHE A 77 -1.02 -4.07 3.19
CA PHE A 77 -1.94 -3.66 4.23
C PHE A 77 -3.26 -4.40 4.02
N ASP A 78 -3.52 -5.37 4.88
CA ASP A 78 -4.75 -6.13 4.86
C ASP A 78 -5.87 -5.34 5.54
N GLU A 79 -6.85 -4.90 4.76
CA GLU A 79 -7.99 -4.11 5.24
C GLU A 79 -9.01 -4.96 6.00
N THR A 80 -9.04 -6.28 5.77
CA THR A 80 -9.88 -7.22 6.54
C THR A 80 -9.31 -7.45 7.94
N LEU A 81 -7.97 -7.53 8.07
CA LEU A 81 -7.29 -7.67 9.35
C LEU A 81 -6.94 -6.33 10.02
N GLY A 82 -7.04 -5.24 9.28
CA GLY A 82 -6.69 -3.89 9.74
C GLY A 82 -5.22 -3.68 10.06
N LYS A 83 -4.31 -4.43 9.40
CA LYS A 83 -2.87 -4.42 9.75
C LYS A 83 -1.95 -4.58 8.53
N LEU A 84 -0.72 -4.14 8.68
CA LEU A 84 0.36 -4.44 7.74
C LEU A 84 0.85 -5.88 7.97
N ILE A 85 1.01 -6.64 6.89
CA ILE A 85 1.50 -8.01 6.88
C ILE A 85 2.70 -8.13 5.92
N VAL A 86 3.59 -9.08 6.19
CA VAL A 86 4.83 -9.29 5.43
C VAL A 86 4.91 -10.72 4.93
N PHE A 87 5.26 -10.93 3.67
CA PHE A 87 5.44 -12.26 3.11
C PHE A 87 6.83 -12.82 3.48
N ASP A 88 6.90 -13.98 4.13
CA ASP A 88 8.18 -14.62 4.53
C ASP A 88 8.82 -15.47 3.40
N GLY A 89 8.17 -15.56 2.24
CA GLY A 89 8.51 -16.44 1.13
C GLY A 89 7.69 -17.74 1.09
N GLN A 90 6.86 -17.99 2.10
CA GLN A 90 5.97 -19.16 2.20
C GLN A 90 4.54 -18.78 2.56
N ALA A 91 4.36 -17.88 3.54
CA ALA A 91 3.09 -17.40 4.03
C ALA A 91 3.16 -15.90 4.36
N TRP A 92 1.99 -15.27 4.42
CA TRP A 92 1.85 -13.94 4.97
C TRP A 92 1.95 -14.01 6.50
N ARG A 93 2.71 -13.09 7.09
CA ARG A 93 3.00 -13.05 8.53
C ARG A 93 2.59 -11.73 9.14
N ASP A 94 2.11 -11.79 10.38
CA ASP A 94 2.01 -10.62 11.24
C ASP A 94 3.42 -10.21 11.70
N PRO A 95 3.90 -9.00 11.37
CA PRO A 95 5.25 -8.57 11.70
C PRO A 95 5.49 -8.37 13.21
N LEU A 96 4.42 -8.27 14.02
CA LEU A 96 4.55 -8.05 15.47
C LEU A 96 4.86 -9.33 16.24
N ASN A 97 4.45 -10.50 15.73
CA ASN A 97 4.56 -11.77 16.45
C ASN A 97 5.05 -12.95 15.59
N GLY A 98 5.15 -12.80 14.27
CA GLY A 98 5.62 -13.85 13.36
C GLY A 98 4.60 -14.95 13.04
N ASN A 99 3.34 -14.82 13.48
CA ASN A 99 2.30 -15.81 13.18
C ASN A 99 1.83 -15.68 11.73
N ALA A 100 1.42 -16.81 11.13
CA ALA A 100 0.78 -16.81 9.83
C ALA A 100 -0.61 -16.19 9.90
N VAL A 101 -0.99 -15.46 8.85
CA VAL A 101 -2.26 -14.73 8.74
C VAL A 101 -2.89 -14.91 7.38
#